data_AF-A0A973AGV2-F1
#
_entry.id   AF-A0A973AGV2-F1
#
_cell.length_a   1.000
_cell.length_b   1.000
_cell.length_c   1.000
_cell.angle_alpha   90.00
_cell.angle_beta   90.00
_cell.angle_gamma   90.00
#
_symmetry.space_group_name_H-M   'P 1'
#
loop_
_entity.id
_entity.type
_entity.pdbx_description
1 polymer ?
#
loop_
_entity_poly.entity_id
_entity_poly.type
_entity_poly.pdbx_seq_one_letter_code
_entity_poly.pdbx_strand_id
1 'polypeptide(L)'
;VDSLSGKKSQEELDTEQRANEVRIAQELQHRADQALLATYLSVEEILLHRDRRVELFQAQSRVTELYLSNLNRRLETLRTDASSYQPYSESSEAPMIPRELADDLRQTKETIERHQSNLKKFQADEEQIVTRFAGDISRFKILKGIEDN
;
A
#
# COMPACT_ATOMS: atom_id res chain seq x y z
N VAL A 1 43.28 -17.77 44.07
CA VAL A 1 43.57 -16.87 42.92
C VAL A 1 42.23 -16.43 42.40
N ASP A 2 41.82 -15.22 42.80
CA ASP A 2 40.47 -14.70 42.58
C ASP A 2 40.24 -14.36 41.11
N SER A 3 39.14 -14.89 40.57
CA SER A 3 38.63 -14.66 39.22
C SER A 3 37.95 -13.28 39.16
N LEU A 4 38.72 -12.23 38.87
CA LEU A 4 38.18 -10.94 38.46
C LEU A 4 37.76 -11.02 36.98
N SER A 5 36.54 -11.51 36.76
CA SER A 5 35.82 -11.32 35.50
C SER A 5 35.53 -9.82 35.34
N GLY A 6 36.37 -9.14 34.57
CA GLY A 6 36.20 -7.73 34.24
C GLY A 6 34.91 -7.54 33.44
N LYS A 7 33.90 -6.93 34.07
CA LYS A 7 32.68 -6.49 33.36
C LYS A 7 33.10 -5.39 32.38
N LYS A 8 32.81 -5.58 31.09
CA LYS A 8 32.99 -4.57 30.03
C LYS A 8 32.33 -3.25 30.45
N SER A 9 32.95 -2.14 30.07
CA SER A 9 32.38 -0.81 30.30
C SER A 9 31.11 -0.61 29.46
N GLN A 10 30.23 0.31 29.85
CA GLN A 10 29.01 0.61 29.07
C GLN A 10 29.34 1.06 27.64
N GLU A 11 30.43 1.82 27.47
CA GLU A 11 30.90 2.28 26.17
C GLU A 11 31.41 1.14 25.28
N GLU A 12 32.07 0.14 25.88
CA GLU A 12 32.51 -1.07 25.16
C GLU A 12 31.32 -1.92 24.71
N LEU A 13 30.30 -2.05 25.55
CA LEU A 13 29.05 -2.75 25.22
C LEU A 13 28.29 -2.05 24.08
N ASP A 14 28.15 -0.73 24.14
CA ASP A 14 27.46 0.05 23.11
C ASP A 14 28.22 0.03 21.77
N THR A 15 29.55 -0.05 21.81
CA THR A 15 30.39 -0.17 20.62
C THR A 15 30.28 -1.56 20.00
N GLU A 16 30.32 -2.61 20.81
CA GLU A 16 30.13 -4.00 20.38
C GLU A 16 28.73 -4.21 19.79
N GLN A 17 27.70 -3.61 20.40
CA GLN A 17 26.33 -3.66 19.89
C GLN A 17 26.23 -3.00 18.51
N ARG A 18 26.75 -1.78 18.35
CA ARG A 18 26.77 -1.09 17.05
C ARG A 18 27.55 -1.88 15.99
N ALA A 19 28.70 -2.44 16.35
CA ALA A 19 29.48 -3.28 15.43
C ALA A 19 28.71 -4.55 15.02
N ASN A 20 28.00 -5.18 15.96
CA ASN A 20 27.17 -6.34 15.68
C ASN A 20 25.97 -6.00 14.79
N GLU A 21 25.32 -4.85 15.02
CA GLU A 21 24.23 -4.34 14.17
C GLU A 21 24.70 -4.10 12.73
N VAL A 22 25.87 -3.47 12.55
CA VAL A 22 26.48 -3.27 11.23
C VAL A 22 26.78 -4.60 10.55
N ARG A 23 27.36 -5.57 11.28
CA ARG A 23 27.67 -6.90 10.74
C ARG A 23 26.40 -7.65 10.30
N ILE A 24 25.34 -7.60 11.11
CA ILE A 24 24.05 -8.21 10.78
C ILE A 24 23.44 -7.53 9.54
N ALA A 25 23.47 -6.21 9.46
CA ALA A 25 22.98 -5.47 8.30
C ALA A 25 23.74 -5.82 7.01
N GLN A 26 25.07 -5.94 7.09
CA GLN A 26 25.91 -6.36 5.96
C GLN A 26 25.58 -7.78 5.47
N GLU A 27 25.42 -8.72 6.41
CA GLU A 27 25.04 -10.11 6.09
C GLU A 27 23.65 -10.17 5.44
N LEU A 28 22.68 -9.40 5.97
CA LEU A 28 21.33 -9.31 5.39
C LEU A 28 21.37 -8.72 3.97
N GLN A 29 22.14 -7.65 3.76
CA GLN A 29 22.31 -7.06 2.45
C GLN A 29 22.95 -8.04 1.47
N HIS A 30 24.00 -8.75 1.89
CA HIS A 30 24.66 -9.75 1.05
C HIS A 30 23.69 -10.85 0.60
N ARG A 31 22.85 -11.35 1.52
CA ARG A 31 21.81 -12.33 1.19
C ARG A 31 20.77 -11.77 0.22
N ALA A 32 20.34 -10.52 0.42
CA ALA A 32 19.41 -9.85 -0.48
C ALA A 32 20.00 -9.70 -1.90
N ASP A 33 21.28 -9.34 -2.00
CA ASP A 33 21.99 -9.23 -3.27
C ASP A 33 22.10 -10.57 -3.99
N GLN A 34 22.45 -11.64 -3.26
CA GLN A 34 22.50 -13.00 -3.82
C GLN A 34 21.12 -13.44 -4.33
N ALA A 35 20.07 -13.17 -3.56
CA ALA A 35 18.70 -13.49 -3.98
C ALA A 35 18.29 -12.69 -5.22
N LEU A 36 18.63 -11.40 -5.29
CA LEU A 36 18.33 -10.55 -6.42
C LEU A 36 19.01 -11.04 -7.71
N LEU A 37 20.30 -11.36 -7.63
CA LEU A 37 21.09 -11.88 -8.76
C LEU A 37 20.70 -13.30 -9.18
N ALA A 38 20.20 -14.11 -8.25
CA ALA A 38 19.70 -15.46 -8.54
C ALA A 38 18.30 -15.44 -9.16
N THR A 39 17.47 -14.44 -8.82
CA THR A 39 16.10 -14.32 -9.32
C THR A 39 16.04 -13.73 -10.72
N TYR A 40 16.92 -12.79 -11.03
CA TYR A 40 16.90 -12.04 -12.28
C TYR A 40 18.24 -12.11 -13.01
N LEU A 41 18.17 -12.34 -14.32
CA LEU A 41 19.31 -12.38 -15.22
C LEU A 41 19.58 -11.02 -15.87
N SER A 42 18.55 -10.17 -15.98
CA SER A 42 18.65 -8.85 -16.60
C SER A 42 17.75 -7.81 -15.94
N VAL A 43 18.05 -6.53 -16.20
CA VAL A 43 17.16 -5.41 -15.81
C VAL A 43 15.79 -5.54 -16.47
N GLU A 44 15.72 -6.07 -17.69
CA GLU A 44 14.46 -6.23 -18.43
C GLU A 44 13.53 -7.26 -17.77
N GLU A 45 14.07 -8.33 -17.18
CA GLU A 45 13.25 -9.27 -16.39
C GLU A 45 12.68 -8.62 -15.13
N ILE A 46 13.47 -7.76 -14.47
CA ILE A 46 13.02 -7.00 -13.28
C ILE A 46 11.89 -6.04 -13.69
N LEU A 47 12.05 -5.33 -14.82
CA LEU A 47 11.02 -4.43 -15.37
C LEU A 47 9.75 -5.20 -15.75
N LEU A 48 9.87 -6.33 -16.44
CA LEU A 48 8.73 -7.16 -16.81
C LEU A 48 7.96 -7.65 -15.57
N HIS A 49 8.67 -8.04 -14.52
CA HIS A 49 8.04 -8.44 -13.25
C HIS A 49 7.35 -7.28 -12.54
N ARG A 50 7.98 -6.09 -12.52
CA ARG A 50 7.35 -4.87 -12.02
C ARG A 50 6.06 -4.59 -12.78
N ASP A 51 6.12 -4.56 -14.10
CA ASP A 51 5.02 -4.14 -14.96
C ASP A 51 3.82 -5.06 -14.83
N ARG A 52 4.04 -6.37 -14.75
CA ARG A 52 2.98 -7.35 -14.46
C ARG A 52 2.30 -7.11 -13.11
N ARG A 53 3.08 -6.75 -12.08
CA ARG A 53 2.54 -6.46 -10.74
C ARG A 53 1.80 -5.12 -10.70
N VAL A 54 2.34 -4.10 -11.37
CA VAL A 54 1.70 -2.79 -11.53
C VAL A 54 0.37 -2.93 -12.28
N GLU A 55 0.35 -3.69 -13.38
CA GLU A 55 -0.86 -3.94 -14.16
C GLU A 55 -1.99 -4.54 -13.32
N LEU A 56 -1.66 -5.45 -12.39
CA LEU A 56 -2.64 -6.02 -11.46
C LEU A 56 -3.30 -4.95 -10.59
N PHE A 57 -2.53 -4.05 -9.98
CA PHE A 57 -3.07 -2.97 -9.16
C PHE A 57 -3.87 -1.97 -10.00
N GLN A 58 -3.36 -1.61 -11.18
CA GLN A 58 -4.07 -0.72 -12.10
C GLN A 58 -5.40 -1.32 -12.56
N ALA A 59 -5.44 -2.62 -12.84
CA ALA A 59 -6.68 -3.32 -13.20
C ALA A 59 -7.69 -3.29 -12.03
N GLN A 60 -7.23 -3.54 -10.80
CA GLN A 60 -8.08 -3.46 -9.60
C GLN A 60 -8.59 -2.03 -9.35
N SER A 61 -7.74 -1.02 -9.54
CA SER A 61 -8.12 0.39 -9.47
C SER A 61 -9.21 0.74 -10.48
N ARG A 62 -9.01 0.43 -11.77
CA ARG A 62 -10.00 0.70 -12.84
C ARG A 62 -11.36 0.07 -12.57
N VAL A 63 -11.37 -1.20 -12.12
CA VAL A 63 -12.62 -1.89 -11.78
C VAL A 63 -13.30 -1.23 -10.56
N THR A 64 -12.52 -0.84 -9.56
CA THR A 64 -13.03 -0.16 -8.36
C THR A 64 -13.60 1.22 -8.68
N GLU A 65 -12.94 1.98 -9.55
CA GLU A 65 -13.42 3.28 -10.05
C GLU A 65 -14.76 3.14 -10.80
N LEU A 66 -14.90 2.10 -11.63
CA LEU A 66 -16.17 1.81 -12.30
C LEU A 66 -17.29 1.53 -11.29
N TYR A 67 -17.02 0.71 -10.26
CA TYR A 67 -17.99 0.46 -9.20
C TYR A 67 -18.35 1.73 -8.43
N LEU A 68 -17.36 2.55 -8.07
CA LEU A 68 -17.57 3.83 -7.41
C LEU A 68 -18.42 4.77 -8.25
N SER A 69 -18.17 4.85 -9.56
CA SER A 69 -18.98 5.65 -10.47
C SER A 69 -20.45 5.22 -10.45
N ASN A 70 -20.71 3.91 -10.49
CA ASN A 70 -22.08 3.37 -10.43
C ASN A 70 -22.74 3.61 -9.07
N LEU A 71 -22.02 3.40 -7.97
CA LEU A 71 -22.52 3.64 -6.61
C LEU A 71 -22.83 5.12 -6.37
N ASN A 72 -21.99 6.04 -6.86
CA ASN A 72 -22.24 7.47 -6.77
C ASN A 72 -23.50 7.86 -7.54
N ARG A 73 -23.71 7.34 -8.76
CA ARG A 73 -24.97 7.57 -9.50
C ARG A 73 -26.18 7.06 -8.71
N ARG A 74 -26.10 5.86 -8.15
CA ARG A 74 -27.17 5.32 -7.29
C ARG A 74 -27.42 6.20 -6.07
N LEU A 75 -26.36 6.67 -5.41
CA LEU A 75 -26.49 7.55 -4.24
C LEU A 75 -27.20 8.86 -4.60
N GLU A 76 -26.90 9.44 -5.75
CA GLU A 76 -27.59 10.66 -6.22
C GLU A 76 -29.09 10.42 -6.49
N THR A 77 -29.45 9.28 -7.08
CA THR A 77 -30.86 8.88 -7.22
C THR A 77 -31.53 8.75 -5.86
N LEU A 78 -30.93 8.00 -4.93
CA LEU A 78 -31.50 7.82 -3.59
C LEU A 78 -31.63 9.14 -2.82
N ARG A 79 -30.68 10.08 -3.00
CA ARG A 79 -30.75 11.42 -2.41
C ARG A 79 -31.89 12.25 -2.99
N THR A 80 -32.11 12.13 -4.29
CA THR A 80 -33.24 12.78 -4.97
C THR A 80 -34.56 12.24 -4.44
N ASP A 81 -34.70 10.92 -4.34
CA ASP A 81 -35.91 10.29 -3.79
C ASP A 81 -36.12 10.71 -2.32
N ALA A 82 -35.04 10.79 -1.54
CA ALA A 82 -35.09 11.17 -0.14
C ALA A 82 -35.40 12.66 0.09
N SER A 83 -35.25 13.53 -0.91
CA SER A 83 -35.41 14.99 -0.73
C SER A 83 -36.83 15.42 -0.38
N SER A 84 -37.82 14.56 -0.63
CA SER A 84 -39.23 14.78 -0.26
C SER A 84 -39.55 14.35 1.18
N TYR A 85 -38.59 13.82 1.92
CA TYR A 85 -38.78 13.26 3.26
C TYR A 85 -37.90 13.93 4.31
N GLN A 86 -38.36 13.97 5.56
CA GLN A 86 -37.52 14.35 6.70
C GLN A 86 -36.44 13.29 6.96
N PRO A 87 -35.20 13.66 7.31
CA PRO A 87 -34.71 15.02 7.61
C PRO A 87 -34.13 15.78 6.40
N TYR A 88 -34.31 15.29 5.19
CA TYR A 88 -33.66 15.85 3.99
C TYR A 88 -34.49 16.94 3.29
N SER A 89 -35.80 16.98 3.52
CA SER A 89 -36.71 17.99 2.99
C SER A 89 -36.67 19.29 3.78
N GLU A 90 -36.78 20.42 3.07
CA GLU A 90 -36.93 21.76 3.66
C GLU A 90 -38.33 21.98 4.27
N SER A 91 -39.32 21.20 3.84
CA SER A 91 -40.69 21.32 4.37
C SER A 91 -40.82 20.61 5.72
N SER A 92 -41.14 21.37 6.78
CA SER A 92 -41.42 20.81 8.11
C SER A 92 -42.63 19.86 8.16
N GLU A 93 -43.46 19.85 7.12
CA GLU A 93 -44.62 18.96 6.99
C GLU A 93 -44.31 17.68 6.21
N ALA A 94 -43.09 17.53 5.70
CA ALA A 94 -42.70 16.34 4.94
C ALA A 94 -42.80 15.08 5.80
N PRO A 95 -43.24 13.94 5.24
CA PRO A 95 -43.27 12.68 5.95
C PRO A 95 -41.86 12.23 6.34
N MET A 96 -41.78 11.41 7.39
CA MET A 96 -40.53 10.73 7.74
C MET A 96 -40.09 9.81 6.61
N ILE A 97 -38.78 9.74 6.38
CA ILE A 97 -38.20 8.86 5.36
C ILE A 97 -38.62 7.39 5.57
N PRO A 98 -39.02 6.67 4.51
CA PRO A 98 -39.27 5.24 4.60
C PRO A 98 -38.01 4.50 5.04
N ARG A 99 -38.18 3.51 5.92
CA ARG A 99 -37.06 2.73 6.47
C ARG A 99 -36.16 2.13 5.38
N GLU A 100 -36.78 1.57 4.34
CA GLU A 100 -36.04 0.96 3.22
C GLU A 100 -35.16 1.97 2.50
N LEU A 101 -35.66 3.18 2.23
CA LEU A 101 -34.89 4.24 1.59
C LEU A 101 -33.73 4.73 2.46
N ALA A 102 -33.96 4.84 3.77
CA ALA A 102 -32.91 5.19 4.73
C ALA A 102 -31.82 4.10 4.82
N ASP A 103 -32.22 2.84 4.80
CA ASP A 103 -31.30 1.69 4.82
C ASP A 103 -30.47 1.63 3.53
N ASP A 104 -31.10 1.84 2.37
CA ASP A 104 -30.42 1.89 1.05
C ASP A 104 -29.40 3.03 0.96
N LEU A 105 -29.76 4.22 1.46
CA LEU A 105 -28.85 5.37 1.56
C LEU A 105 -27.63 5.05 2.41
N ARG A 106 -27.84 4.46 3.60
CA ARG A 106 -26.77 4.10 4.52
C ARG A 106 -25.84 3.05 3.88
N GLN A 107 -26.40 1.96 3.38
CA GLN A 107 -25.63 0.86 2.80
C GLN A 107 -24.83 1.32 1.57
N THR A 108 -25.42 2.18 0.73
CA THR A 108 -24.73 2.72 -0.45
C THR A 108 -23.53 3.59 -0.03
N LYS A 109 -23.69 4.45 0.98
CA LYS A 109 -22.59 5.28 1.51
C LYS A 109 -21.47 4.43 2.11
N GLU A 110 -21.80 3.47 2.98
CA GLU A 110 -20.82 2.55 3.58
C GLU A 110 -20.05 1.76 2.51
N THR A 111 -20.75 1.34 1.45
CA THR A 111 -20.13 0.62 0.33
C THR A 111 -19.19 1.53 -0.45
N ILE A 112 -19.58 2.79 -0.72
CA ILE A 112 -18.71 3.80 -1.36
C ILE A 112 -17.45 4.01 -0.53
N GLU A 113 -17.56 4.24 0.77
CA GLU A 113 -16.43 4.47 1.67
C GLU A 113 -15.44 3.31 1.64
N ARG A 114 -15.94 2.07 1.68
CA ARG A 114 -15.10 0.87 1.57
C ARG A 114 -14.37 0.80 0.22
N HIS A 115 -15.05 1.09 -0.88
CA HIS A 115 -14.41 1.07 -2.21
C HIS A 115 -13.40 2.22 -2.38
N GLN A 116 -13.65 3.39 -1.82
CA GLN A 116 -12.68 4.49 -1.80
C GLN A 116 -11.43 4.11 -1.01
N SER A 117 -11.59 3.46 0.15
CA SER A 117 -10.47 2.94 0.94
C SER A 117 -9.65 1.92 0.16
N ASN A 118 -10.31 0.97 -0.50
CA ASN A 118 -9.65 -0.02 -1.35
C ASN A 118 -8.90 0.62 -2.52
N LEU A 119 -9.50 1.61 -3.19
CA LEU A 119 -8.86 2.33 -4.29
C LEU A 119 -7.56 3.01 -3.84
N LYS A 120 -7.61 3.73 -2.70
CA LYS A 120 -6.40 4.34 -2.11
C LYS A 120 -5.34 3.30 -1.79
N LYS A 121 -5.74 2.14 -1.28
CA LYS A 121 -4.83 1.03 -1.01
C LYS A 121 -4.16 0.53 -2.28
N PHE A 122 -4.90 0.28 -3.35
CA PHE A 122 -4.31 -0.17 -4.62
C PHE A 122 -3.33 0.84 -5.20
N GLN A 123 -3.64 2.14 -5.12
CA GLN A 123 -2.74 3.21 -5.54
C GLN A 123 -1.45 3.25 -4.71
N ALA A 124 -1.56 3.10 -3.38
CA ALA A 124 -0.40 3.04 -2.50
C ALA A 124 0.45 1.77 -2.73
N ASP A 125 -0.20 0.62 -2.94
CA ASP A 125 0.47 -0.65 -3.23
C ASP A 125 1.21 -0.58 -4.59
N GLU A 126 0.63 0.08 -5.59
CA GLU A 126 1.27 0.36 -6.88
C GLU A 126 2.54 1.20 -6.70
N GLU A 127 2.44 2.33 -6.01
CA GLU A 127 3.58 3.23 -5.74
C GLU A 127 4.69 2.52 -4.95
N GLN A 128 4.31 1.74 -3.94
CA GLN A 128 5.25 0.97 -3.14
C GLN A 128 6.00 -0.07 -3.99
N ILE A 129 5.29 -0.78 -4.88
CA ILE A 129 5.90 -1.74 -5.79
C ILE A 129 6.84 -1.04 -6.77
N VAL A 130 6.41 0.06 -7.39
CA VAL A 130 7.28 0.82 -8.31
C VAL A 130 8.57 1.26 -7.60
N THR A 131 8.44 1.82 -6.39
CA THR A 131 9.58 2.27 -5.59
C THR A 131 10.53 1.13 -5.23
N ARG A 132 9.99 0.00 -4.77
CA ARG A 132 10.79 -1.19 -4.44
C ARG A 132 11.56 -1.69 -5.65
N PHE A 133 10.89 -1.86 -6.78
CA PHE A 133 11.53 -2.34 -8.01
C PHE A 133 12.57 -1.34 -8.54
N ALA A 134 12.37 -0.04 -8.39
CA ALA A 134 13.39 0.95 -8.70
C ALA A 134 14.67 0.76 -7.86
N GLY A 135 14.51 0.47 -6.56
CA GLY A 135 15.62 0.10 -5.68
C GLY A 135 16.34 -1.17 -6.13
N ASP A 136 15.57 -2.22 -6.44
CA ASP A 136 16.10 -3.50 -6.93
C ASP A 136 16.86 -3.32 -8.26
N ILE A 137 16.34 -2.52 -9.20
CA ILE A 137 17.01 -2.20 -10.48
C ILE A 137 18.34 -1.48 -10.22
N SER A 138 18.33 -0.42 -9.42
CA SER A 138 19.55 0.33 -9.10
C SER A 138 20.60 -0.57 -8.44
N ARG A 139 20.18 -1.42 -7.49
CA ARG A 139 21.08 -2.37 -6.84
C ARG A 139 21.61 -3.41 -7.83
N PHE A 140 20.76 -3.96 -8.68
CA PHE A 140 21.15 -4.93 -9.69
C PHE A 140 22.19 -4.38 -10.67
N LYS A 141 21.99 -3.13 -11.15
CA LYS A 141 22.95 -2.45 -12.03
C LYS A 141 24.32 -2.31 -11.37
N ILE A 142 24.36 -1.86 -10.11
CA ILE A 142 25.61 -1.77 -9.32
C ILE A 142 26.30 -3.14 -9.22
N LEU A 143 25.55 -4.20 -8.87
CA LEU A 143 26.09 -5.55 -8.70
C LEU A 143 26.60 -6.16 -10.02
N LYS A 144 26.02 -5.77 -11.16
CA LYS A 144 26.42 -6.22 -12.50
C LYS A 144 27.46 -5.31 -13.17
N GLY A 145 27.78 -4.16 -12.58
CA GLY A 145 28.64 -3.15 -13.21
C GLY A 145 28.03 -2.53 -14.47
N ILE A 146 26.70 -2.39 -14.52
CA ILE A 146 25.99 -1.76 -15.62
C ILE A 146 25.97 -0.25 -15.36
N GLU A 147 26.60 0.53 -16.23
CA GLU A 147 26.55 1.99 -16.20
C GLU A 147 25.30 2.51 -16.94
N ASP A 148 24.65 3.53 -16.38
CA ASP A 148 23.57 4.24 -17.04
C ASP A 148 24.18 5.18 -18.09
N ASN A 149 24.20 4.74 -19.36
CA ASN A 149 24.57 5.58 -20.50
C ASN A 149 23.53 6.67 -20.77
#